data_AF-A0A838EWR9-F1
#
_entry.id   AF-A0A838EWR9-F1
#
_cell.length_a   1.000
_cell.length_b   1.000
_cell.length_c   1.000
_cell.angle_alpha   90.00
_cell.angle_beta   90.00
_cell.angle_gamma   90.00
#
_symmetry.space_group_name_H-M   'P 1'
#
loop_
_entity.id
_entity.type
_entity.pdbx_description
1 polymer ?
#
loop_
_entity_poly.entity_id
_entity_poly.type
_entity_poly.pdbx_seq_one_letter_code
_entity_poly.pdbx_strand_id
1 'polypeptide(L)'
;PHGSSFTILERLIRRLPIMICPAWTKTLSQPVALQDIIKALQRVFREENIQGKIYDVGGPEVVTYQGLIQKAGNQIKKTSTLITLNIIPLSLSRLWVSLVTGVPKKLVYPLVLSLRYEMLAVKENAWPYPEDLSTPLDEALRLALVDETKPAFKGHVPEEKDVRSIQRLVLPPGRDAEWVANEYYNWLPVFFSTLIKVQLEGDRCTFYLFDPKLKLLILQKSPERSSSDRQLLYIVGGFLSARQERGRLEFREVLDRKYVMAAIHEFRPSLPWFIYRWSQAIIHLIVMKAFGEHLKWHVISNKKVLV
;
A
#
# COMPACT_ATOMS: atom_id res chain seq x y z
N PRO A 1 12.49 -1.95 -15.85
CA PRO A 1 13.78 -2.22 -15.17
C PRO A 1 14.05 -1.38 -13.91
N HIS A 2 13.63 -0.12 -13.82
CA HIS A 2 14.09 0.74 -12.71
C HIS A 2 13.14 0.74 -11.51
N GLY A 3 13.25 -0.29 -10.68
CA GLY A 3 12.67 -0.30 -9.34
C GLY A 3 13.28 0.83 -8.50
N SER A 4 12.44 1.62 -7.82
CA SER A 4 12.86 2.76 -7.01
C SER A 4 13.95 2.39 -5.99
N SER A 5 13.88 1.17 -5.44
CA SER A 5 14.81 0.63 -4.45
C SER A 5 16.24 0.45 -4.99
N PHE A 6 16.40 -0.12 -6.19
CA PHE A 6 17.73 -0.36 -6.77
C PHE A 6 18.40 0.95 -7.20
N THR A 7 17.64 1.87 -7.80
CA THR A 7 18.17 3.21 -8.14
C THR A 7 18.60 3.99 -6.90
N ILE A 8 17.90 3.86 -5.77
CA ILE A 8 18.32 4.44 -4.49
C ILE A 8 19.65 3.82 -4.05
N LEU A 9 19.76 2.49 -4.06
CA LEU A 9 20.97 1.76 -3.71
C LEU A 9 22.18 2.22 -4.53
N GLU A 10 22.03 2.22 -5.85
CA GLU A 10 23.06 2.65 -6.79
C GLU A 10 23.50 4.10 -6.53
N ARG A 11 22.55 5.03 -6.34
CA ARG A 11 22.86 6.44 -6.03
C ARG A 11 23.61 6.58 -4.72
N LEU A 12 23.28 5.81 -3.69
CA LEU A 12 23.99 5.84 -2.42
C LEU A 12 25.44 5.39 -2.61
N ILE A 13 25.68 4.29 -3.31
CA ILE A 13 27.03 3.78 -3.62
C ILE A 13 27.82 4.82 -4.44
N ARG A 14 27.20 5.42 -5.46
CA ARG A 14 27.86 6.41 -6.30
C ARG A 14 28.16 7.72 -5.60
N ARG A 15 27.38 8.14 -4.59
CA ARG A 15 27.51 9.45 -3.94
C ARG A 15 28.21 9.41 -2.58
N LEU A 16 28.20 8.28 -1.88
CA LEU A 16 28.76 8.15 -0.55
C LEU A 16 30.04 7.31 -0.57
N PRO A 17 31.24 7.92 -0.39
CA PRO A 17 32.47 7.16 -0.23
C PRO A 17 32.49 6.39 1.09
N ILE A 18 31.81 6.90 2.12
CA ILE A 18 31.62 6.26 3.42
C ILE A 18 30.12 6.17 3.68
N MET A 19 29.61 4.97 3.96
CA MET A 19 28.21 4.71 4.25
C MET A 19 28.05 4.21 5.67
N ILE A 20 27.34 4.98 6.49
CA ILE A 20 26.99 4.57 7.84
C ILE A 20 25.75 3.67 7.75
N CYS A 21 25.94 2.40 8.05
CA CYS A 21 24.93 1.35 7.95
C CYS A 21 24.42 0.99 9.35
N PRO A 22 23.14 1.20 9.68
CA PRO A 22 22.59 0.74 10.95
C PRO A 22 22.64 -0.80 11.04
N ALA A 23 22.67 -1.36 12.26
CA ALA A 23 22.76 -2.82 12.45
C ALA A 23 21.70 -3.63 11.69
N TRP A 24 20.49 -3.08 11.51
CA TRP A 24 19.43 -3.71 10.73
C TRP A 24 19.76 -3.91 9.25
N THR A 25 20.78 -3.25 8.70
CA THR A 25 21.27 -3.53 7.33
C THR A 25 21.88 -4.94 7.17
N LYS A 26 22.10 -5.65 8.28
CA LYS A 26 22.50 -7.05 8.31
C LYS A 26 21.32 -8.02 8.16
N THR A 27 20.08 -7.55 8.05
CA THR A 27 18.94 -8.41 7.75
C THR A 27 19.11 -9.10 6.41
N LEU A 28 18.65 -10.35 6.33
CA LEU A 28 18.73 -11.15 5.13
C LEU A 28 17.68 -10.74 4.09
N SER A 29 18.07 -10.80 2.83
CA SER A 29 17.21 -10.65 1.67
C SER A 29 17.58 -11.69 0.63
N GLN A 30 16.62 -12.01 -0.24
CA GLN A 30 16.81 -12.95 -1.34
C GLN A 30 16.48 -12.26 -2.68
N PRO A 31 17.40 -11.42 -3.21
CA PRO A 31 17.14 -10.64 -4.41
C PRO A 31 16.88 -11.55 -5.62
N VAL A 32 15.99 -11.12 -6.51
CA VAL A 32 15.59 -11.87 -7.71
C VAL A 32 15.72 -10.99 -8.95
N ALA A 33 16.20 -11.58 -10.05
CA ALA A 33 16.32 -10.86 -11.31
C ALA A 33 14.95 -10.53 -11.90
N LEU A 34 14.80 -9.33 -12.46
CA LEU A 34 13.52 -8.92 -13.06
C LEU A 34 13.08 -9.85 -14.20
N GLN A 35 14.02 -10.32 -15.01
CA GLN A 35 13.73 -11.21 -16.14
C GLN A 35 13.19 -12.56 -15.66
N ASP A 36 13.68 -13.06 -14.53
CA ASP A 36 13.23 -14.31 -13.94
C ASP A 36 11.81 -14.20 -13.38
N ILE A 37 11.46 -13.06 -12.77
CA ILE A 37 10.07 -12.78 -12.40
C ILE A 37 9.16 -12.74 -13.62
N ILE A 38 9.61 -12.16 -14.73
CA ILE A 38 8.82 -12.14 -15.98
C ILE A 38 8.61 -13.58 -16.50
N LYS A 39 9.63 -14.44 -16.47
CA LYS A 39 9.51 -15.86 -16.85
C LYS A 39 8.50 -16.59 -15.96
N ALA A 40 8.61 -16.44 -14.65
CA ALA A 40 7.69 -17.05 -13.69
C ALA A 40 6.24 -16.59 -13.94
N LEU A 41 6.02 -15.29 -14.15
CA LEU A 41 4.69 -14.75 -14.48
C LEU A 41 4.14 -15.29 -15.80
N GLN A 42 4.98 -15.41 -16.85
CA GLN A 42 4.57 -15.99 -18.12
C GLN A 42 4.14 -17.46 -17.96
N ARG A 43 4.79 -18.21 -17.06
CA ARG A 43 4.41 -19.60 -16.76
C ARG A 43 3.05 -19.69 -16.07
N VAL A 44 2.73 -18.78 -15.14
CA VAL A 44 1.40 -18.73 -14.49
C VAL A 44 0.26 -18.69 -15.52
N PHE A 45 0.45 -17.97 -16.63
CA PHE A 45 -0.57 -17.90 -17.70
C PHE A 45 -0.70 -19.18 -18.53
N ARG A 46 0.27 -20.10 -18.47
CA ARG A 46 0.32 -21.31 -19.30
C ARG A 46 -0.05 -22.58 -18.55
N GLU A 47 0.12 -22.59 -17.23
CA GLU A 47 -0.05 -23.80 -16.42
C GLU A 47 -1.17 -23.63 -15.39
N GLU A 48 -2.23 -24.44 -15.51
CA GLU A 48 -3.42 -24.34 -14.65
C GLU A 48 -3.15 -24.75 -13.19
N ASN A 49 -2.24 -25.69 -12.97
CA ASN A 49 -1.90 -26.23 -11.64
C ASN A 49 -1.28 -25.18 -10.68
N ILE A 50 -0.77 -24.06 -11.20
CA ILE A 50 -0.18 -22.97 -10.43
C ILE A 50 -1.06 -21.71 -10.37
N GLN A 51 -2.22 -21.70 -11.03
CA GLN A 51 -3.15 -20.56 -10.98
C GLN A 51 -3.88 -20.49 -9.63
N GLY A 52 -4.24 -19.26 -9.23
CA GLY A 52 -5.01 -19.00 -8.00
C GLY A 52 -4.27 -19.28 -6.68
N LYS A 53 -2.97 -19.55 -6.73
CA LYS A 53 -2.12 -19.86 -5.57
C LYS A 53 -1.18 -18.70 -5.25
N ILE A 54 -0.66 -18.70 -4.02
CA ILE A 54 0.32 -17.72 -3.54
C ILE A 54 1.70 -18.36 -3.60
N TYR A 55 2.63 -17.69 -4.26
CA TYR A 55 4.02 -18.11 -4.32
C TYR A 55 4.97 -16.99 -3.92
N ASP A 56 5.96 -17.36 -3.11
CA ASP A 56 7.10 -16.52 -2.80
C ASP A 56 8.20 -16.79 -3.84
N VAL A 57 8.74 -15.70 -4.36
CA VAL A 57 9.80 -15.71 -5.37
C VAL A 57 11.06 -15.12 -4.75
N GLY A 58 12.14 -15.90 -4.77
CA GLY A 58 13.45 -15.48 -4.31
C GLY A 58 14.52 -16.00 -5.27
N GLY A 59 15.53 -15.18 -5.55
CA GLY A 59 16.64 -15.61 -6.39
C GLY A 59 17.53 -16.65 -5.71
N PRO A 60 18.59 -17.09 -6.39
CA PRO A 60 19.38 -18.25 -5.97
C PRO A 60 20.30 -17.96 -4.78
N GLU A 61 20.56 -16.68 -4.48
CA GLU A 61 21.48 -16.24 -3.43
C GLU A 61 20.74 -15.49 -2.32
N VAL A 62 20.95 -15.91 -1.07
CA VAL A 62 20.56 -15.15 0.13
C VAL A 62 21.74 -14.28 0.56
N VAL A 63 21.51 -12.98 0.69
CA VAL A 63 22.53 -12.00 1.06
C VAL A 63 22.00 -11.05 2.13
N THR A 64 22.90 -10.45 2.90
CA THR A 64 22.52 -9.30 3.72
C THR A 64 22.37 -8.05 2.85
N TYR A 65 21.66 -7.04 3.32
CA TYR A 65 21.60 -5.77 2.62
C TYR A 65 22.98 -5.11 2.47
N GLN A 66 23.85 -5.26 3.47
CA GLN A 66 25.27 -4.86 3.36
C GLN A 66 26.00 -5.63 2.26
N GLY A 67 25.82 -6.95 2.19
CA GLY A 67 26.39 -7.78 1.13
C GLY A 67 25.91 -7.38 -0.26
N LEU A 68 24.63 -7.03 -0.39
CA LEU A 68 24.06 -6.51 -1.63
C LEU A 68 24.70 -5.16 -2.03
N ILE A 69 24.90 -4.24 -1.08
CA ILE A 69 25.61 -2.97 -1.30
C ILE A 69 27.03 -3.24 -1.82
N GLN A 70 27.76 -4.17 -1.18
CA GLN A 70 29.14 -4.52 -1.56
C GLN A 70 29.21 -5.14 -2.96
N LYS A 71 28.37 -6.15 -3.25
CA LYS A 71 28.30 -6.78 -4.58
C LYS A 71 27.95 -5.76 -5.66
N ALA A 72 26.95 -4.90 -5.42
CA ALA A 72 26.61 -3.82 -6.36
C ALA A 72 27.76 -2.82 -6.56
N GLY A 73 28.47 -2.45 -5.49
CA GLY A 73 29.64 -1.57 -5.57
C GLY A 73 30.79 -2.15 -6.39
N ASN A 74 31.02 -3.46 -6.27
CA ASN A 74 32.00 -4.18 -7.08
C ASN A 74 31.65 -4.13 -8.57
N GLN A 75 30.37 -4.31 -8.92
CA GLN A 75 29.89 -4.21 -10.31
C GLN A 75 30.04 -2.79 -10.89
N ILE A 76 29.82 -1.76 -10.07
CA ILE A 76 29.97 -0.34 -10.47
C ILE A 76 31.46 0.10 -10.46
N LYS A 77 32.38 -0.77 -10.01
CA LYS A 77 33.80 -0.45 -9.75
C LYS A 77 33.97 0.74 -8.79
N LYS A 78 33.04 0.88 -7.84
CA LYS A 78 33.06 1.90 -6.79
C LYS A 78 32.57 1.30 -5.48
N THR A 79 33.48 1.14 -4.54
CA THR A 79 33.19 0.60 -3.22
C THR A 79 33.00 1.72 -2.21
N SER A 80 31.94 1.65 -1.41
CA SER A 80 31.74 2.51 -0.24
C SER A 80 32.29 1.81 1.00
N THR A 81 33.04 2.52 1.85
CA THR A 81 33.43 2.01 3.17
C THR A 81 32.19 1.92 4.05
N LEU A 82 31.80 0.71 4.46
CA LEU A 82 30.62 0.48 5.28
C LEU A 82 30.98 0.52 6.77
N ILE A 83 30.39 1.44 7.52
CA ILE A 83 30.56 1.56 8.98
C ILE A 83 29.26 1.11 9.64
N THR A 84 29.29 0.01 10.39
CA THR A 84 28.09 -0.48 11.09
C THR A 84 27.92 0.21 12.45
N LEU A 85 26.76 0.81 12.72
CA LEU A 85 26.41 1.34 14.05
C LEU A 85 25.14 0.71 14.61
N ASN A 86 25.15 0.40 15.91
CA ASN A 86 24.04 -0.28 16.59
C ASN A 86 22.86 0.65 16.90
N ILE A 87 23.11 1.95 17.08
CA ILE A 87 22.08 2.91 17.51
C ILE A 87 22.08 4.08 16.52
N ILE A 88 21.29 3.95 15.44
CA ILE A 88 20.97 5.06 14.55
C ILE A 88 19.46 5.28 14.57
N PRO A 89 18.99 6.48 14.96
CA PRO A 89 17.59 6.83 14.87
C PRO A 89 17.08 6.69 13.43
N LEU A 90 15.99 5.94 13.25
CA LEU A 90 15.40 5.68 11.93
C LEU A 90 14.99 6.97 11.20
N SER A 91 14.59 8.00 11.95
CA SER A 91 14.32 9.35 11.46
C SER A 91 15.52 9.98 10.77
N LEU A 92 16.72 9.78 11.31
CA LEU A 92 17.97 10.31 10.77
C LEU A 92 18.35 9.60 9.46
N SER A 93 18.27 8.27 9.42
CA SER A 93 18.53 7.50 8.19
C SER A 93 17.62 7.92 7.04
N ARG A 94 16.33 8.15 7.30
CA ARG A 94 15.36 8.59 6.28
C ARG A 94 15.70 9.96 5.71
N LEU A 95 16.11 10.90 6.56
CA LEU A 95 16.44 12.27 6.18
C LEU A 95 17.66 12.29 5.25
N TRP A 96 18.73 11.60 5.66
CA TRP A 96 19.99 11.56 4.92
C TRP A 96 19.86 10.79 3.60
N VAL A 97 19.16 9.64 3.57
CA VAL A 97 18.95 8.90 2.33
C VAL A 97 18.16 9.72 1.31
N SER A 98 17.10 10.43 1.74
CA SER A 98 16.32 11.30 0.85
C SER A 98 17.15 12.45 0.30
N LEU A 99 17.98 13.08 1.14
CA LEU A 99 18.87 14.18 0.73
C LEU A 99 19.93 13.71 -0.28
N VAL A 100 20.60 12.59 -0.01
CA VAL A 100 21.68 12.06 -0.86
C VAL A 100 21.14 11.54 -2.19
N THR A 101 19.99 10.88 -2.19
CA THR A 101 19.44 10.23 -3.40
C THR A 101 18.57 11.17 -4.24
N GLY A 102 18.11 12.29 -3.67
CA GLY A 102 17.13 13.19 -4.27
C GLY A 102 15.72 12.58 -4.40
N VAL A 103 15.47 11.41 -3.81
CA VAL A 103 14.17 10.73 -3.86
C VAL A 103 13.26 11.29 -2.74
N PRO A 104 11.97 11.56 -3.01
CA PRO A 104 11.04 12.07 -2.00
C PRO A 104 10.99 11.19 -0.74
N LYS A 105 10.95 11.84 0.45
CA LYS A 105 10.87 11.15 1.75
C LYS A 105 9.75 10.10 1.83
N LYS A 106 8.61 10.34 1.14
CA LYS A 106 7.47 9.41 1.09
C LYS A 106 7.79 8.06 0.44
N LEU A 107 8.74 8.01 -0.49
CA LEU A 107 9.18 6.77 -1.15
C LEU A 107 10.34 6.10 -0.40
N VAL A 108 11.23 6.91 0.18
CA VAL A 108 12.34 6.40 1.00
C VAL A 108 11.84 5.76 2.30
N TYR A 109 10.77 6.31 2.89
CA TYR A 109 10.28 5.90 4.20
C TYR A 109 9.83 4.42 4.26
N PRO A 110 8.96 3.91 3.37
CA PRO A 110 8.58 2.50 3.37
C PRO A 110 9.76 1.57 3.11
N LEU A 111 10.68 1.96 2.21
CA LEU A 111 11.85 1.17 1.87
C LEU A 111 12.76 0.99 3.08
N VAL A 112 13.19 2.09 3.71
CA VAL A 112 14.05 2.03 4.91
C VAL A 112 13.36 1.26 6.05
N LEU A 113 12.03 1.30 6.13
CA LEU A 113 11.27 0.54 7.12
C LEU A 113 11.29 -0.97 6.84
N SER A 114 11.18 -1.38 5.57
CA SER A 114 11.19 -2.79 5.17
C SER A 114 12.56 -3.43 5.38
N LEU A 115 13.65 -2.65 5.33
CA LEU A 115 15.03 -3.11 5.61
C LEU A 115 15.25 -3.64 7.04
N ARG A 116 14.25 -3.57 7.92
CA ARG A 116 14.36 -4.13 9.28
C ARG A 116 13.81 -5.55 9.38
N TYR A 117 13.18 -6.04 8.32
CA TYR A 117 12.57 -7.37 8.27
C TYR A 117 13.29 -8.21 7.24
N GLU A 118 13.41 -9.50 7.54
CA GLU A 118 13.96 -10.47 6.59
C GLU A 118 13.00 -10.64 5.42
N MET A 119 13.54 -10.61 4.20
CA MET A 119 12.78 -10.78 2.96
C MET A 119 13.25 -12.05 2.25
N LEU A 120 12.94 -13.19 2.86
CA LEU A 120 13.25 -14.53 2.37
C LEU A 120 11.98 -15.18 1.84
N ALA A 121 12.10 -15.96 0.78
CA ALA A 121 10.98 -16.77 0.30
C ALA A 121 10.66 -17.86 1.34
N VAL A 122 9.39 -17.94 1.74
CA VAL A 122 8.90 -18.96 2.68
C VAL A 122 8.87 -20.31 1.96
N LYS A 123 9.50 -21.33 2.55
CA LYS A 123 9.69 -22.65 1.91
C LYS A 123 8.38 -23.30 1.50
N GLU A 124 7.35 -23.14 2.32
CA GLU A 124 6.02 -23.72 2.11
C GLU A 124 5.30 -23.08 0.91
N ASN A 125 5.65 -21.85 0.55
CA ASN A 125 5.09 -21.11 -0.58
C ASN A 125 6.11 -20.92 -1.72
N ALA A 126 7.25 -21.60 -1.69
CA ALA A 126 8.30 -21.37 -2.67
C ALA A 126 7.80 -21.63 -4.10
N TRP A 127 8.24 -20.79 -5.03
CA TRP A 127 7.96 -21.00 -6.45
C TRP A 127 8.40 -22.42 -6.89
N PRO A 128 7.51 -23.22 -7.52
CA PRO A 128 7.77 -24.64 -7.76
C PRO A 128 8.80 -24.92 -8.86
N TYR A 129 9.15 -23.91 -9.68
CA TYR A 129 10.10 -24.02 -10.79
C TYR A 129 11.36 -23.18 -10.54
N PRO A 130 12.30 -23.66 -9.71
CA PRO A 130 13.51 -22.90 -9.36
C PRO A 130 14.39 -22.53 -10.55
N GLU A 131 14.30 -23.28 -11.67
CA GLU A 131 14.98 -22.97 -12.92
C GLU A 131 14.52 -21.65 -13.56
N ASP A 132 13.30 -21.20 -13.27
CA ASP A 132 12.82 -19.90 -13.72
C ASP A 132 13.51 -18.74 -12.98
N LEU A 133 14.06 -19.01 -11.79
CA LEU A 133 14.64 -18.05 -10.85
C LEU A 133 16.16 -18.24 -10.66
N SER A 134 16.85 -18.75 -11.66
CA SER A 134 18.24 -19.20 -11.54
C SER A 134 19.31 -18.15 -11.86
N THR A 135 18.94 -16.91 -12.21
CA THR A 135 19.93 -15.87 -12.56
C THR A 135 20.79 -15.52 -11.34
N PRO A 136 22.12 -15.71 -11.40
CA PRO A 136 23.02 -15.36 -10.30
C PRO A 136 22.96 -13.87 -9.95
N LEU A 137 23.19 -13.52 -8.69
CA LEU A 137 23.04 -12.14 -8.22
C LEU A 137 23.99 -11.19 -8.96
N ASP A 138 25.22 -11.61 -9.20
CA ASP A 138 26.21 -10.79 -9.90
C ASP A 138 25.78 -10.49 -11.35
N GLU A 139 25.15 -11.45 -12.03
CA GLU A 139 24.59 -11.24 -13.37
C GLU A 139 23.36 -10.35 -13.32
N ALA A 140 22.47 -10.55 -12.35
CA ALA A 140 21.29 -9.71 -12.15
C ALA A 140 21.68 -8.23 -11.90
N LEU A 141 22.72 -8.00 -11.09
CA LEU A 141 23.27 -6.67 -10.84
C LEU A 141 23.89 -6.07 -12.10
N ARG A 142 24.67 -6.84 -12.87
CA ARG A 142 25.26 -6.41 -14.14
C ARG A 142 24.18 -5.95 -15.12
N LEU A 143 23.13 -6.76 -15.30
CA LEU A 143 22.00 -6.43 -16.18
C LEU A 143 21.25 -5.18 -15.72
N ALA A 144 21.07 -5.01 -14.41
CA ALA A 144 20.41 -3.83 -13.84
C ALA A 144 21.21 -2.53 -14.02
N LEU A 145 22.54 -2.62 -14.17
CA LEU A 145 23.45 -1.48 -14.32
C LEU A 145 23.70 -1.07 -15.78
N VAL A 146 23.58 -1.99 -16.74
CA VAL A 146 23.78 -1.71 -18.17
C VAL A 146 22.62 -0.90 -18.77
N ASP A 147 21.43 -1.02 -18.19
CA ASP A 147 20.21 -0.38 -18.69
C ASP A 147 20.13 1.11 -18.30
N GLU A 148 21.09 1.94 -18.74
CA GLU A 148 21.12 3.39 -18.48
C GLU A 148 20.18 4.21 -19.40
N THR A 149 19.01 3.66 -19.78
CA THR A 149 18.03 4.44 -20.55
C THR A 149 16.97 5.07 -19.65
N LYS A 150 17.15 6.39 -19.43
CA LYS A 150 16.25 7.38 -18.78
C LYS A 150 15.74 7.02 -17.37
N PRO A 151 15.64 7.99 -16.43
CA PRO A 151 15.06 7.71 -15.11
C PRO A 151 13.63 7.15 -15.26
N ALA A 152 13.33 5.96 -14.73
CA ALA A 152 11.97 5.37 -14.84
C ALA A 152 10.91 6.23 -14.15
N PHE A 153 11.34 7.13 -13.29
CA PHE A 153 10.50 8.11 -12.66
C PHE A 153 11.09 9.50 -12.92
N LYS A 154 10.61 10.17 -13.96
CA LYS A 154 10.19 11.56 -13.70
C LYS A 154 9.07 11.42 -12.70
N GLY A 155 9.20 12.02 -11.51
CA GLY A 155 8.10 12.06 -10.56
C GLY A 155 6.85 12.47 -11.33
N HIS A 156 5.95 11.52 -11.60
CA HIS A 156 4.63 11.88 -12.04
C HIS A 156 4.04 12.56 -10.81
N VAL A 157 4.19 13.88 -10.76
CA VAL A 157 3.25 14.70 -10.02
C VAL A 157 1.93 14.32 -10.68
N PRO A 158 1.02 13.62 -9.98
CA PRO A 158 -0.26 13.27 -10.56
C PRO A 158 -0.80 14.53 -11.24
N GLU A 159 -1.05 14.48 -12.54
CA GLU A 159 -1.72 15.60 -13.23
C GLU A 159 -3.04 15.92 -12.51
N GLU A 160 -3.59 14.92 -11.82
CA GLU A 160 -4.85 14.95 -11.13
C GLU A 160 -4.68 14.66 -9.64
N LYS A 161 -5.14 15.57 -8.78
CA LYS A 161 -5.10 15.45 -7.31
C LYS A 161 -6.19 14.48 -6.81
N ASP A 162 -6.14 13.22 -7.25
CA ASP A 162 -7.00 12.17 -6.74
C ASP A 162 -6.51 11.64 -5.38
N VAL A 163 -7.44 11.14 -4.59
CA VAL A 163 -7.21 10.62 -3.25
C VAL A 163 -7.44 9.12 -3.28
N ARG A 164 -6.47 8.42 -2.70
CA ARG A 164 -6.57 6.98 -2.42
C ARG A 164 -6.29 6.74 -0.94
N SER A 165 -7.17 5.98 -0.31
CA SER A 165 -7.12 5.64 1.11
C SER A 165 -7.55 4.18 1.24
N ILE A 166 -6.82 3.35 1.97
CA ILE A 166 -7.15 1.93 2.16
C ILE A 166 -7.00 1.59 3.63
N GLN A 167 -8.04 1.03 4.22
CA GLN A 167 -8.07 0.55 5.60
C GLN A 167 -8.51 -0.91 5.62
N ARG A 168 -7.83 -1.71 6.43
CA ARG A 168 -8.24 -3.09 6.72
C ARG A 168 -9.09 -3.11 7.98
N LEU A 169 -10.32 -3.58 7.87
CA LEU A 169 -11.26 -3.76 8.98
C LEU A 169 -11.52 -5.25 9.20
N VAL A 170 -11.90 -5.62 10.42
CA VAL A 170 -12.29 -7.01 10.73
C VAL A 170 -13.64 -7.30 10.09
N LEU A 171 -13.78 -8.48 9.47
CA LEU A 171 -15.08 -8.98 9.04
C LEU A 171 -15.69 -9.81 10.18
N PRO A 172 -16.86 -9.44 10.74
CA PRO A 172 -17.48 -10.27 11.77
C PRO A 172 -17.85 -11.66 11.25
N PRO A 173 -17.70 -12.73 12.06
CA PRO A 173 -18.01 -14.10 11.63
C PRO A 173 -19.46 -14.22 11.12
N GLY A 174 -19.64 -14.88 9.98
CA GLY A 174 -20.95 -15.08 9.36
C GLY A 174 -21.52 -13.84 8.65
N ARG A 175 -20.72 -12.78 8.48
CA ARG A 175 -21.08 -11.57 7.71
C ARG A 175 -20.24 -11.48 6.44
N ASP A 176 -20.72 -10.71 5.48
CA ASP A 176 -20.08 -10.43 4.19
C ASP A 176 -19.85 -8.91 4.00
N ALA A 177 -19.26 -8.51 2.86
CA ALA A 177 -19.04 -7.09 2.57
C ALA A 177 -20.36 -6.31 2.42
N GLU A 178 -21.43 -6.95 1.93
CA GLU A 178 -22.77 -6.36 1.89
C GLU A 178 -23.27 -5.94 3.26
N TRP A 179 -23.19 -6.84 4.24
CA TRP A 179 -23.55 -6.54 5.61
C TRP A 179 -22.71 -5.40 6.17
N VAL A 180 -21.39 -5.40 5.94
CA VAL A 180 -20.50 -4.32 6.41
C VAL A 180 -20.87 -2.98 5.79
N ALA A 181 -21.15 -2.94 4.48
CA ALA A 181 -21.53 -1.71 3.81
C ALA A 181 -22.87 -1.16 4.31
N ASN A 182 -23.84 -2.04 4.55
CA ASN A 182 -25.13 -1.67 5.13
C ASN A 182 -25.00 -1.19 6.58
N GLU A 183 -24.19 -1.87 7.40
CA GLU A 183 -23.89 -1.46 8.77
C GLU A 183 -23.20 -0.10 8.80
N TYR A 184 -22.22 0.13 7.91
CA TYR A 184 -21.57 1.44 7.76
C TYR A 184 -22.60 2.52 7.44
N TYR A 185 -23.47 2.25 6.47
CA TYR A 185 -24.52 3.16 6.02
C TYR A 185 -25.45 3.58 7.16
N ASN A 186 -25.86 2.63 8.00
CA ASN A 186 -26.76 2.86 9.13
C ASN A 186 -26.06 3.46 10.37
N TRP A 187 -24.76 3.20 10.51
CA TRP A 187 -23.95 3.73 11.61
C TRP A 187 -23.60 5.21 11.44
N LEU A 188 -23.46 5.68 10.19
CA LEU A 188 -23.06 7.06 9.87
C LEU A 188 -23.92 8.15 10.56
N PRO A 189 -25.27 8.10 10.55
CA PRO A 189 -26.10 9.08 11.26
C PRO A 189 -25.87 9.12 12.78
N VAL A 190 -25.59 7.97 13.39
CA VAL A 190 -25.30 7.88 14.82
C VAL A 190 -23.94 8.49 15.13
N PHE A 191 -22.93 8.19 14.30
CA PHE A 191 -21.58 8.71 14.51
C PHE A 191 -21.49 10.24 14.33
N PHE A 192 -22.21 10.80 13.36
CA PHE A 192 -22.10 12.21 13.00
C PHE A 192 -23.07 13.15 13.72
N SER A 193 -23.83 12.64 14.71
CA SER A 193 -25.04 13.25 15.30
C SER A 193 -24.93 14.70 15.81
N THR A 194 -23.73 15.24 16.04
CA THR A 194 -23.55 16.58 16.63
C THR A 194 -23.50 17.70 15.58
N LEU A 195 -22.52 17.66 14.66
CA LEU A 195 -22.23 18.77 13.73
C LEU A 195 -22.66 18.48 12.29
N ILE A 196 -22.74 17.19 11.93
CA ILE A 196 -23.00 16.75 10.56
C ILE A 196 -24.27 15.92 10.56
N LYS A 197 -25.34 16.45 9.99
CA LYS A 197 -26.58 15.67 9.87
C LYS A 197 -26.43 14.72 8.68
N VAL A 198 -26.66 13.43 8.90
CA VAL A 198 -26.67 12.42 7.83
C VAL A 198 -28.11 11.99 7.59
N GLN A 199 -28.55 12.05 6.34
CA GLN A 199 -29.87 11.63 5.90
C GLN A 199 -29.75 10.50 4.90
N LEU A 200 -30.52 9.44 5.13
CA LEU A 200 -30.57 8.25 4.30
C LEU A 200 -31.88 8.26 3.51
N GLU A 201 -31.79 8.21 2.18
CA GLU A 201 -32.92 8.17 1.24
C GLU A 201 -32.72 7.02 0.26
N GLY A 202 -33.20 5.83 0.61
CA GLY A 202 -32.97 4.60 -0.15
C GLY A 202 -31.48 4.30 -0.26
N ASP A 203 -30.95 4.36 -1.50
CA ASP A 203 -29.53 4.14 -1.80
C ASP A 203 -28.66 5.40 -1.66
N ARG A 204 -29.26 6.55 -1.32
CA ARG A 204 -28.57 7.84 -1.25
C ARG A 204 -28.36 8.33 0.19
N CYS A 205 -27.10 8.50 0.58
CA CYS A 205 -26.69 9.03 1.88
C CYS A 205 -26.12 10.44 1.71
N THR A 206 -26.77 11.43 2.29
CA THR A 206 -26.37 12.83 2.18
C THR A 206 -25.91 13.38 3.52
N PHE A 207 -24.74 14.02 3.54
CA PHE A 207 -24.16 14.69 4.69
C PHE A 207 -24.43 16.19 4.59
N TYR A 208 -24.96 16.80 5.64
CA TYR A 208 -25.27 18.22 5.75
C TYR A 208 -24.47 18.86 6.88
N LEU A 209 -23.99 20.09 6.67
CA LEU A 209 -23.40 20.90 7.72
C LEU A 209 -24.47 21.80 8.32
N PHE A 210 -25.00 21.48 9.52
CA PHE A 210 -26.00 22.26 10.30
C PHE A 210 -27.21 22.85 9.52
N ASP A 211 -26.98 23.73 8.56
CA ASP A 211 -27.90 24.18 7.52
C ASP A 211 -28.18 23.07 6.47
N PRO A 212 -29.46 22.66 6.27
CA PRO A 212 -29.84 21.66 5.27
C PRO A 212 -29.58 22.07 3.81
N LYS A 213 -29.28 23.34 3.52
CA LYS A 213 -28.86 23.77 2.17
C LYS A 213 -27.41 23.41 1.88
N LEU A 214 -26.59 23.20 2.91
CA LEU A 214 -25.16 22.92 2.78
C LEU A 214 -24.89 21.41 2.75
N LYS A 215 -25.11 20.80 1.58
CA LYS A 215 -24.74 19.40 1.30
C LYS A 215 -23.22 19.27 1.23
N LEU A 216 -22.60 18.67 2.24
CA LEU A 216 -21.17 18.44 2.30
C LEU A 216 -20.72 17.34 1.34
N LEU A 217 -21.39 16.18 1.39
CA LEU A 217 -21.03 14.98 0.64
C LEU A 217 -22.28 14.17 0.34
N ILE A 218 -22.31 13.51 -0.82
CA ILE A 218 -23.40 12.63 -1.23
C ILE A 218 -22.79 11.29 -1.65
N LEU A 219 -23.17 10.23 -0.95
CA LEU A 219 -22.84 8.85 -1.28
C LEU A 219 -24.05 8.17 -1.92
N GLN A 220 -23.83 7.39 -2.96
CA GLN A 220 -24.85 6.64 -3.68
C GLN A 220 -24.42 5.18 -3.78
N LYS A 221 -25.18 4.25 -3.22
CA LYS A 221 -24.94 2.82 -3.45
C LYS A 221 -25.12 2.51 -4.94
N SER A 222 -24.34 1.57 -5.46
CA SER A 222 -24.48 1.08 -6.83
C SER A 222 -24.76 -0.43 -6.82
N PRO A 223 -26.03 -0.85 -6.62
CA PRO A 223 -26.41 -2.26 -6.57
C PRO A 223 -26.01 -3.01 -7.85
N GLU A 224 -26.17 -2.37 -9.01
CA GLU A 224 -25.82 -2.92 -10.33
C GLU A 224 -24.34 -3.27 -10.49
N ARG A 225 -23.46 -2.65 -9.69
CA ARG A 225 -22.01 -2.86 -9.73
C ARG A 225 -21.45 -3.47 -8.44
N SER A 226 -22.33 -3.88 -7.53
CA SER A 226 -21.98 -4.49 -6.25
C SER A 226 -22.30 -5.98 -6.27
N SER A 227 -21.53 -6.74 -5.51
CA SER A 227 -21.69 -8.17 -5.24
C SER A 227 -21.58 -8.41 -3.73
N SER A 228 -21.97 -9.59 -3.24
CA SER A 228 -21.94 -9.89 -1.79
C SER A 228 -20.55 -9.68 -1.16
N ASP A 229 -19.48 -9.97 -1.91
CA ASP A 229 -18.09 -9.82 -1.50
C ASP A 229 -17.49 -8.44 -1.81
N ARG A 230 -18.21 -7.56 -2.52
CA ARG A 230 -17.73 -6.25 -2.95
C ARG A 230 -18.86 -5.23 -3.11
N GLN A 231 -18.85 -4.20 -2.29
CA GLN A 231 -19.88 -3.16 -2.30
C GLN A 231 -19.31 -1.80 -2.69
N LEU A 232 -20.03 -1.05 -3.52
CA LEU A 232 -19.62 0.25 -4.04
C LEU A 232 -20.58 1.37 -3.62
N LEU A 233 -20.01 2.43 -3.04
CA LEU A 233 -20.69 3.68 -2.72
C LEU A 233 -20.01 4.82 -3.49
N TYR A 234 -20.65 5.30 -4.55
CA TYR A 234 -20.15 6.41 -5.37
C TYR A 234 -20.31 7.75 -4.66
N ILE A 235 -19.29 8.59 -4.78
CA ILE A 235 -19.30 9.97 -4.31
C ILE A 235 -19.85 10.83 -5.45
N VAL A 236 -21.17 11.05 -5.44
CA VAL A 236 -21.90 11.67 -6.55
C VAL A 236 -22.07 13.18 -6.42
N GLY A 237 -21.59 13.78 -5.32
CA GLY A 237 -21.61 15.23 -5.15
C GLY A 237 -21.43 15.71 -3.72
N GLY A 238 -21.87 16.96 -3.50
CA GLY A 238 -21.66 17.70 -2.26
C GLY A 238 -20.52 18.71 -2.40
N PHE A 239 -20.55 19.75 -1.57
CA PHE A 239 -19.60 20.87 -1.59
C PHE A 239 -18.15 20.42 -1.41
N LEU A 240 -17.89 19.30 -0.72
CA LEU A 240 -16.55 18.78 -0.45
C LEU A 240 -15.96 17.92 -1.58
N SER A 241 -16.77 17.56 -2.58
CA SER A 241 -16.37 16.76 -3.73
C SER A 241 -16.34 17.60 -4.99
N ALA A 242 -15.26 17.51 -5.77
CA ALA A 242 -15.30 17.97 -7.15
C ALA A 242 -16.26 17.06 -7.94
N ARG A 243 -16.95 17.61 -8.95
CA ARG A 243 -17.85 16.84 -9.81
C ARG A 243 -17.04 15.85 -10.65
N GLN A 244 -17.20 14.56 -10.37
CA GLN A 244 -16.64 13.49 -11.18
C GLN A 244 -17.39 12.17 -10.94
N GLU A 245 -17.40 11.30 -11.94
CA GLU A 245 -18.23 10.09 -11.92
C GLU A 245 -17.56 8.87 -11.25
N ARG A 246 -16.24 8.92 -11.02
CA ARG A 246 -15.46 7.72 -10.63
C ARG A 246 -15.08 7.63 -9.15
N GLY A 247 -15.21 8.73 -8.41
CA GLY A 247 -14.90 8.78 -6.99
C GLY A 247 -15.82 7.85 -6.20
N ARG A 248 -15.27 6.93 -5.43
CA ARG A 248 -16.05 5.90 -4.72
C ARG A 248 -15.39 5.41 -3.46
N LEU A 249 -16.20 4.98 -2.50
CA LEU A 249 -15.84 4.15 -1.37
C LEU A 249 -16.22 2.69 -1.70
N GLU A 250 -15.27 1.79 -1.55
CA GLU A 250 -15.42 0.35 -1.82
C GLU A 250 -15.20 -0.44 -0.52
N PHE A 251 -16.09 -1.38 -0.23
CA PHE A 251 -15.89 -2.42 0.78
C PHE A 251 -15.68 -3.75 0.07
N ARG A 252 -14.59 -4.46 0.36
CA ARG A 252 -14.26 -5.71 -0.32
C ARG A 252 -13.71 -6.77 0.63
N GLU A 253 -14.22 -7.99 0.57
CA GLU A 253 -13.70 -9.13 1.31
C GLU A 253 -12.28 -9.48 0.87
N VAL A 254 -11.43 -9.81 1.84
CA VAL A 254 -10.05 -10.26 1.59
C VAL A 254 -9.61 -11.30 2.62
N LEU A 255 -8.54 -12.03 2.30
CA LEU A 255 -7.86 -12.97 3.19
C LEU A 255 -8.84 -14.02 3.75
N ASP A 256 -9.48 -14.77 2.85
CA ASP A 256 -10.41 -15.86 3.17
C ASP A 256 -11.54 -15.44 4.13
N ARG A 257 -12.16 -14.29 3.84
CA ARG A 257 -13.28 -13.73 4.62
C ARG A 257 -12.95 -13.43 6.08
N LYS A 258 -11.68 -13.15 6.40
CA LYS A 258 -11.29 -12.68 7.74
C LYS A 258 -11.37 -11.16 7.87
N TYR A 259 -11.23 -10.45 6.75
CA TYR A 259 -11.17 -9.00 6.74
C TYR A 259 -11.97 -8.42 5.59
N VAL A 260 -12.34 -7.15 5.75
CA VAL A 260 -12.90 -6.31 4.70
C VAL A 260 -12.00 -5.10 4.52
N MET A 261 -11.62 -4.81 3.27
CA MET A 261 -10.93 -3.57 2.94
C MET A 261 -11.96 -2.48 2.67
N ALA A 262 -11.85 -1.37 3.39
CA ALA A 262 -12.54 -0.12 3.06
C ALA A 262 -11.55 0.76 2.27
N ALA A 263 -11.90 1.11 1.03
CA ALA A 263 -11.01 1.81 0.13
C ALA A 263 -11.70 2.99 -0.57
N ILE A 264 -11.09 4.17 -0.50
CA ILE A 264 -11.45 5.31 -1.36
C ILE A 264 -10.62 5.23 -2.63
N HIS A 265 -11.30 5.30 -3.77
CA HIS A 265 -10.70 5.35 -5.10
C HIS A 265 -11.11 6.61 -5.84
N GLU A 266 -10.15 7.25 -6.51
CA GLU A 266 -10.38 8.33 -7.49
C GLU A 266 -11.19 9.52 -6.93
N PHE A 267 -11.23 9.71 -5.61
CA PHE A 267 -11.94 10.83 -4.99
C PHE A 267 -11.16 12.12 -5.22
N ARG A 268 -11.86 13.18 -5.63
CA ARG A 268 -11.26 14.51 -5.76
C ARG A 268 -11.91 15.49 -4.79
N PRO A 269 -11.14 16.04 -3.84
CA PRO A 269 -11.66 17.10 -3.01
C PRO A 269 -11.84 18.38 -3.84
N SER A 270 -12.93 19.09 -3.61
CA SER A 270 -13.14 20.44 -4.14
C SER A 270 -12.25 21.48 -3.43
N LEU A 271 -11.83 21.19 -2.19
CA LEU A 271 -11.05 22.10 -1.36
C LEU A 271 -9.58 22.18 -1.81
N PRO A 272 -8.90 23.32 -1.57
CA PRO A 272 -7.46 23.40 -1.71
C PRO A 272 -6.75 22.26 -0.97
N TRP A 273 -5.74 21.65 -1.60
CA TRP A 273 -5.12 20.41 -1.14
C TRP A 273 -4.65 20.43 0.32
N PHE A 274 -4.11 21.56 0.78
CA PHE A 274 -3.68 21.73 2.16
C PHE A 274 -4.85 21.64 3.14
N ILE A 275 -5.98 22.28 2.81
CA ILE A 275 -7.20 22.23 3.64
C ILE A 275 -7.72 20.81 3.67
N TYR A 276 -7.85 20.14 2.51
CA TYR A 276 -8.24 18.73 2.44
C TYR A 276 -7.41 17.85 3.38
N ARG A 277 -6.08 17.96 3.31
CA ARG A 277 -5.13 17.16 4.10
C ARG A 277 -5.32 17.34 5.61
N TRP A 278 -5.65 18.55 6.06
CA TRP A 278 -5.83 18.88 7.49
C TRP A 278 -7.28 18.84 7.97
N SER A 279 -8.23 18.46 7.10
CA SER A 279 -9.65 18.35 7.43
C SER A 279 -10.19 16.99 7.02
N GLN A 280 -10.70 16.86 5.80
CA GLN A 280 -11.37 15.68 5.27
C GLN A 280 -10.54 14.41 5.43
N ALA A 281 -9.23 14.45 5.18
CA ALA A 281 -8.37 13.27 5.34
C ALA A 281 -8.29 12.78 6.79
N ILE A 282 -8.23 13.72 7.74
CA ILE A 282 -8.20 13.43 9.19
C ILE A 282 -9.57 12.91 9.64
N ILE A 283 -10.64 13.58 9.24
CA ILE A 283 -12.02 13.17 9.57
C ILE A 283 -12.28 11.76 9.02
N HIS A 284 -11.95 11.51 7.75
CA HIS A 284 -12.10 10.18 7.15
C HIS A 284 -11.32 9.10 7.94
N LEU A 285 -10.08 9.39 8.35
CA LEU A 285 -9.30 8.46 9.15
C LEU A 285 -9.94 8.19 10.52
N ILE A 286 -10.52 9.20 11.17
CA ILE A 286 -11.26 9.05 12.44
C ILE A 286 -12.49 8.17 12.23
N VAL A 287 -13.28 8.45 11.19
CA VAL A 287 -14.49 7.68 10.84
C VAL A 287 -14.14 6.20 10.61
N MET A 288 -13.12 5.92 9.80
CA MET A 288 -12.71 4.54 9.52
C MET A 288 -12.20 3.80 10.75
N LYS A 289 -11.47 4.49 11.64
CA LYS A 289 -11.04 3.91 12.93
C LYS A 289 -12.21 3.60 13.84
N ALA A 290 -13.11 4.57 14.03
CA ALA A 290 -14.30 4.40 14.87
C ALA A 290 -15.22 3.29 14.35
N PHE A 291 -15.42 3.23 13.03
CA PHE A 291 -16.18 2.15 12.41
C PHE A 291 -15.47 0.79 12.56
N GLY A 292 -14.13 0.75 12.46
CA GLY A 292 -13.37 -0.45 12.75
C GLY A 292 -13.56 -0.98 14.17
N GLU A 293 -13.62 -0.09 15.17
CA GLU A 293 -13.95 -0.48 16.55
C GLU A 293 -15.41 -0.93 16.70
N HIS A 294 -16.34 -0.27 16.01
CA HIS A 294 -17.76 -0.68 15.96
C HIS A 294 -17.92 -2.11 15.43
N LEU A 295 -17.21 -2.47 14.36
CA LEU A 295 -17.20 -3.84 13.82
C LEU A 295 -16.61 -4.86 14.80
N LYS A 296 -15.56 -4.50 15.56
CA LYS A 296 -15.01 -5.39 16.60
C LYS A 296 -16.01 -5.65 17.72
N TRP A 297 -16.86 -4.68 18.05
CA TRP A 297 -17.90 -4.86 19.06
C TRP A 297 -18.90 -5.95 18.63
N HIS A 298 -19.30 -5.98 17.35
CA HIS A 298 -20.12 -7.07 16.80
C HIS A 298 -19.46 -8.45 16.89
N VAL A 299 -18.13 -8.54 16.74
CA VAL A 299 -17.38 -9.80 16.95
C VAL A 299 -17.48 -10.28 18.40
N ILE A 300 -17.35 -9.36 19.35
CA ILE A 300 -17.38 -9.67 20.79
C ILE A 300 -18.80 -10.06 21.22
N SER A 301 -19.81 -9.31 20.77
CA SER A 301 -21.21 -9.57 21.10
C SER A 301 -21.70 -10.91 20.54
N ASN A 302 -21.30 -11.28 19.32
CA ASN A 302 -21.61 -12.61 18.76
C ASN A 302 -20.96 -13.75 19.55
N LYS A 303 -19.78 -13.54 20.16
CA LYS A 303 -19.15 -14.57 21.02
C LYS A 303 -19.91 -14.79 22.34
N LYS A 304 -20.59 -13.77 22.87
CA LYS A 304 -21.37 -13.89 24.12
C LYS A 304 -22.71 -14.61 23.96
N VAL A 305 -23.23 -14.74 22.74
CA VAL A 305 -24.48 -15.45 22.45
C VAL A 305 -24.25 -16.95 22.19
N LEU A 306 -22.98 -17.35 21.99
CA LEU A 306 -22.56 -18.72 21.67
C LEU A 306 -21.87 -19.44 22.86
N VAL A 307 -21.95 -18.86 24.08
CA VAL A 307 -21.48 -19.45 25.35
C VAL A 307 -22.65 -19.48 26.31
#